data_AF-A0A1V5J7Q4-F1
#
_entry.id   AF-A0A1V5J7Q4-F1
#
_cell.length_a   1.000
_cell.length_b   1.000
_cell.length_c   1.000
_cell.angle_alpha   90.00
_cell.angle_beta   90.00
_cell.angle_gamma   90.00
#
_symmetry.space_group_name_H-M   'P 1'
#
loop_
_entity.id
_entity.type
_entity.pdbx_description
1 polymer ?
#
loop_
_entity_poly.entity_id
_entity_poly.type
_entity_poly.pdbx_seq_one_letter_code
_entity_poly.pdbx_strand_id
1 'polypeptide(L)'
;MRKWLFVLILFFLISCGDKPSNELIREDFQRVYPKGELVLIKPLEKTADTYRVHISYRPDTSYVTETTGKFKEDIFLYKKIGGKWVNTWRKSSGR
;
A
#
# COMPACT_ATOMS: atom_id res chain seq x y z
N MET A 1 -11.33 14.38 -38.58
CA MET A 1 -11.50 13.30 -37.57
C MET A 1 -10.25 13.01 -36.71
N ARG A 2 -9.02 13.37 -37.12
CA ARG A 2 -7.78 13.15 -36.33
C ARG A 2 -7.69 13.86 -34.96
N LYS A 3 -8.46 14.95 -34.73
CA LYS A 3 -8.37 15.76 -33.49
C LYS A 3 -9.00 15.07 -32.26
N TRP A 4 -9.94 14.15 -32.46
CA TRP A 4 -10.63 13.46 -31.36
C TRP A 4 -9.83 12.28 -30.76
N LEU A 5 -8.87 11.74 -31.51
CA LEU A 5 -7.95 10.69 -31.03
C LEU A 5 -7.05 11.17 -29.89
N PHE A 6 -6.59 12.43 -29.97
CA PHE A 6 -5.75 13.02 -28.92
C PHE A 6 -6.50 13.23 -27.60
N VAL A 7 -7.81 13.50 -27.65
CA VAL A 7 -8.64 13.68 -26.44
C VAL A 7 -8.80 12.36 -25.68
N LEU A 8 -8.97 11.23 -26.38
CA LEU A 8 -9.04 9.91 -25.76
C LEU A 8 -7.71 9.50 -25.10
N ILE A 9 -6.57 9.77 -25.76
CA ILE A 9 -5.24 9.49 -25.21
C ILE A 9 -4.97 10.35 -23.97
N LEU A 10 -5.40 11.61 -23.96
CA LEU A 10 -5.28 12.51 -22.82
C LEU A 10 -6.10 11.99 -21.61
N PHE A 11 -7.31 11.48 -21.84
CA PHE A 11 -8.13 10.87 -20.79
C PHE A 11 -7.50 9.60 -20.20
N PHE A 12 -6.83 8.78 -21.02
CA PHE A 12 -6.14 7.59 -20.54
C PHE A 12 -4.89 7.89 -19.69
N LEU A 13 -4.21 9.01 -19.92
CA LEU A 13 -3.02 9.41 -19.16
C LEU A 13 -3.34 10.01 -17.77
N ILE A 14 -4.50 10.66 -17.61
CA ILE A 14 -4.88 11.33 -16.36
C ILE A 14 -5.42 10.33 -15.31
N SER A 15 -5.81 9.14 -15.73
CA SER A 15 -6.24 8.05 -14.84
C SER A 15 -5.09 7.13 -14.38
N CYS A 16 -3.83 7.60 -14.45
CA CYS A 16 -2.74 7.01 -13.65
C CYS A 16 -3.05 7.32 -12.18
N GLY A 17 -3.96 6.53 -11.63
CA GLY A 17 -4.76 7.01 -10.52
C GLY A 17 -3.90 7.23 -9.29
N ASP A 18 -4.18 8.33 -8.64
CA ASP A 18 -3.57 8.71 -7.37
C ASP A 18 -3.65 7.58 -6.34
N LYS A 19 -2.51 7.30 -5.69
CA LYS A 19 -2.33 6.27 -4.66
C LYS A 19 -1.26 6.73 -3.67
N PRO A 20 -1.26 6.24 -2.43
CA PRO A 20 -0.15 6.48 -1.52
C PRO A 20 1.18 6.04 -2.15
N SER A 21 2.24 6.80 -1.90
CA SER A 21 3.58 6.43 -2.36
C SER A 21 4.07 5.16 -1.65
N ASN A 22 4.95 4.41 -2.31
CA ASN A 22 5.52 3.22 -1.71
C ASN A 22 6.40 3.57 -0.50
N GLU A 23 7.04 4.74 -0.52
CA GLU A 23 7.82 5.29 0.59
C GLU A 23 6.93 5.53 1.81
N LEU A 24 5.77 6.18 1.63
CA LEU A 24 4.80 6.40 2.72
C LEU A 24 4.36 5.07 3.35
N ILE A 25 4.04 4.08 2.50
CA ILE A 25 3.62 2.75 2.99
C ILE A 25 4.74 2.08 3.78
N ARG A 26 5.98 2.19 3.30
CA ARG A 26 7.15 1.60 3.98
C ARG A 26 7.45 2.31 5.30
N GLU A 27 7.38 3.64 5.35
CA GLU A 27 7.57 4.42 6.57
C GLU A 27 6.52 4.09 7.62
N ASP A 28 5.24 4.07 7.23
CA ASP A 28 4.16 3.67 8.12
C ASP A 28 4.30 2.22 8.58
N PHE A 29 4.75 1.32 7.70
CA PHE A 29 5.04 -0.06 8.07
C PHE A 29 6.16 -0.14 9.12
N GLN A 30 7.29 0.53 8.90
CA GLN A 30 8.43 0.52 9.83
C GLN A 30 8.08 1.19 11.17
N ARG A 31 7.20 2.20 11.17
CA ARG A 31 6.69 2.79 12.41
C ARG A 31 5.89 1.77 13.24
N VAL A 32 5.12 0.91 12.59
CA VAL A 32 4.29 -0.12 13.25
C VAL A 32 5.08 -1.37 13.61
N TYR A 33 6.00 -1.79 12.74
CA TYR A 33 6.83 -2.99 12.88
C TYR A 33 8.32 -2.63 12.71
N PRO A 34 8.95 -1.99 13.71
CA PRO A 34 10.33 -1.49 13.58
C PRO A 34 11.39 -2.58 13.32
N LYS A 35 11.07 -3.82 13.67
CA LYS A 35 11.92 -5.00 13.43
C LYS A 35 11.36 -5.92 12.33
N GLY A 36 10.29 -5.50 11.65
CA GLY A 36 9.63 -6.28 10.63
C GLY A 36 10.31 -6.13 9.28
N GLU A 37 10.41 -7.22 8.53
CA GLU A 37 10.80 -7.19 7.13
C GLU A 37 9.54 -7.17 6.25
N LEU A 38 9.38 -6.11 5.46
CA LEU A 38 8.29 -6.00 4.50
C LEU A 38 8.60 -6.87 3.28
N VAL A 39 7.74 -7.85 2.98
CA VAL A 39 7.94 -8.83 1.91
C VAL A 39 7.15 -8.45 0.66
N LEU A 40 5.86 -8.18 0.82
CA LEU A 40 4.96 -7.89 -0.29
C LEU A 40 3.94 -6.82 0.08
N ILE A 41 3.76 -5.87 -0.83
CA ILE A 41 2.68 -4.87 -0.81
C ILE A 41 1.75 -5.22 -1.96
N LYS A 42 0.51 -5.61 -1.65
CA LYS A 42 -0.51 -5.93 -2.65
C LYS A 42 -1.69 -4.98 -2.51
N PRO A 43 -2.04 -4.19 -3.54
CA PRO A 43 -3.23 -3.35 -3.50
C PRO A 43 -4.49 -4.24 -3.49
N LEU A 44 -5.45 -3.92 -2.61
CA LEU A 44 -6.71 -4.66 -2.49
C LEU A 44 -7.87 -3.90 -3.11
N GLU A 45 -8.05 -2.64 -2.71
CA GLU A 45 -9.20 -1.85 -3.08
C GLU A 45 -8.78 -0.39 -3.24
N LYS A 46 -9.36 0.27 -4.23
CA LYS A 46 -9.11 1.68 -4.52
C LYS A 46 -10.42 2.39 -4.84
N THR A 47 -10.70 3.44 -4.09
CA THR A 47 -11.72 4.45 -4.43
C THR A 47 -11.02 5.77 -4.76
N ALA A 48 -11.80 6.84 -5.01
CA ALA A 48 -11.27 8.17 -5.26
C ALA A 48 -10.52 8.76 -4.05
N ASP A 49 -10.92 8.36 -2.84
CA ASP A 49 -10.47 8.92 -1.56
C ASP A 49 -9.93 7.86 -0.58
N THR A 50 -10.03 6.57 -0.90
CA THR A 50 -9.50 5.49 -0.05
C THR A 50 -8.64 4.51 -0.83
N TYR A 51 -7.66 3.94 -0.15
CA TYR A 51 -6.74 2.96 -0.74
C TYR A 51 -6.39 1.90 0.30
N ARG A 52 -6.72 0.64 0.02
CA ARG A 52 -6.42 -0.50 0.89
C ARG A 52 -5.24 -1.29 0.34
N VAL A 53 -4.32 -1.57 1.23
CA VAL A 53 -3.08 -2.29 0.92
C VAL A 53 -2.95 -3.47 1.86
N HIS A 54 -2.81 -4.64 1.28
CA HIS A 54 -2.38 -5.83 1.98
C HIS A 54 -0.86 -5.83 2.09
N ILE A 55 -0.35 -6.07 3.29
CA ILE A 55 1.07 -6.13 3.60
C ILE A 55 1.38 -7.50 4.15
N SER A 56 2.25 -8.22 3.45
CA SER A 56 2.86 -9.45 3.95
C SER A 56 4.24 -9.12 4.51
N TYR A 57 4.52 -9.54 5.73
CA TYR A 57 5.76 -9.23 6.43
C TYR A 57 6.27 -10.38 7.29
N ARG A 58 7.56 -10.35 7.61
CA ARG A 58 8.18 -11.24 8.60
C ARG A 58 8.32 -10.50 9.94
N PRO A 59 7.76 -11.01 11.04
CA PRO A 59 7.91 -10.40 12.37
C PRO A 59 9.26 -10.77 12.99
N ASP A 60 10.16 -9.80 13.16
CA ASP A 60 11.45 -9.89 13.87
C ASP A 60 12.44 -10.97 13.34
N THR A 61 13.49 -10.52 12.66
CA THR A 61 14.59 -11.35 12.13
C THR A 61 15.78 -11.48 13.10
N SER A 62 15.63 -11.09 14.37
CA SER A 62 16.72 -11.14 15.35
C SER A 62 17.24 -12.54 15.67
N TYR A 63 16.51 -13.60 15.30
CA TYR A 63 16.99 -14.98 15.39
C TYR A 63 17.18 -15.60 14.02
N VAL A 64 18.43 -15.98 13.75
CA VAL A 64 18.89 -16.77 12.61
C VAL A 64 18.21 -18.14 12.66
N THR A 65 17.04 -18.29 12.06
CA THR A 65 16.45 -19.55 11.58
C THR A 65 15.01 -19.31 11.21
N GLU A 66 14.74 -19.17 9.91
CA GLU A 66 13.58 -19.76 9.21
C GLU A 66 13.46 -19.05 7.85
N THR A 67 14.23 -19.53 6.88
CA THR A 67 13.94 -19.29 5.45
C THR A 67 12.54 -19.78 5.06
N THR A 68 11.87 -20.55 5.93
CA THR A 68 10.52 -21.11 5.82
C THR A 68 9.60 -20.65 6.97
N GLY A 69 9.57 -19.35 7.28
CA GLY A 69 8.63 -18.77 8.25
C GLY A 69 7.27 -18.41 7.63
N LYS A 70 6.17 -18.65 8.36
CA LYS A 70 4.83 -18.18 7.97
C LYS A 70 4.82 -16.64 7.91
N PHE A 71 4.60 -16.08 6.72
CA PHE A 71 4.39 -14.63 6.59
C PHE A 71 3.18 -14.20 7.41
N LYS A 72 3.32 -13.07 8.12
CA LYS A 72 2.17 -12.40 8.72
C LYS A 72 1.58 -11.44 7.71
N GLU A 73 0.28 -11.26 7.80
CA GLU A 73 -0.50 -10.44 6.90
C GLU A 73 -1.21 -9.34 7.70
N ASP A 74 -1.18 -8.12 7.19
CA ASP A 74 -1.91 -6.98 7.75
C ASP A 74 -2.50 -6.13 6.63
N ILE A 75 -3.52 -5.34 6.93
CA ILE A 75 -4.17 -4.45 5.97
C ILE A 75 -4.07 -3.02 6.46
N PHE A 76 -3.46 -2.17 5.63
CA PHE A 76 -3.35 -0.74 5.85
C PHE A 76 -4.41 -0.03 5.00
N LEU A 77 -5.18 0.85 5.62
CA LEU A 77 -6.17 1.69 4.95
C LEU A 77 -5.66 3.13 4.92
N TYR A 78 -5.54 3.67 3.73
CA TYR A 78 -5.24 5.07 3.51
C TYR A 78 -6.51 5.82 3.13
N LYS A 79 -6.66 7.03 3.64
CA LYS A 79 -7.66 8.00 3.23
C LYS A 79 -6.99 9.26 2.72
N LYS A 80 -7.51 9.85 1.65
CA LYS A 80 -7.04 11.11 1.09
C LYS A 80 -7.69 12.27 1.85
N ILE A 81 -6.88 13.06 2.55
CA ILE A 81 -7.30 14.23 3.34
C ILE A 81 -6.47 15.43 2.88
N GLY A 82 -7.14 16.49 2.41
CA GLY A 82 -6.45 17.71 1.94
C GLY A 82 -5.44 17.46 0.81
N GLY A 83 -5.69 16.48 -0.05
CA GLY A 83 -4.80 16.10 -1.14
C GLY A 83 -3.67 15.13 -0.76
N LYS A 84 -3.52 14.77 0.51
CA LYS A 84 -2.48 13.86 1.01
C LYS A 84 -3.08 12.53 1.45
N TRP A 85 -2.35 11.44 1.23
CA TRP A 85 -2.72 10.13 1.75
C TRP A 85 -2.30 10.00 3.21
N VAL A 86 -3.21 9.56 4.06
CA VAL A 86 -2.99 9.36 5.50
C VAL A 86 -3.45 7.96 5.88
N ASN A 87 -2.64 7.21 6.61
CA ASN A 87 -3.02 5.90 7.14
C ASN A 87 -4.03 6.08 8.29
N THR A 88 -5.22 5.51 8.16
CA THR A 88 -6.34 5.70 9.07
C THR A 88 -6.83 4.42 9.77
N TRP A 89 -6.38 3.23 9.35
CA TRP A 89 -6.83 1.99 9.98
C TRP A 89 -5.86 0.83 9.77
N ARG A 90 -5.79 -0.05 10.79
CA ARG A 90 -5.06 -1.33 10.78
C ARG A 90 -6.00 -2.45 11.22
N LYS A 91 -6.08 -3.55 10.46
CA LYS A 91 -6.70 -4.80 10.93
C LYS A 91 -5.62 -5.86 11.10
N SER A 92 -5.01 -5.89 12.28
CA SER A 92 -4.02 -6.90 12.65
C SER A 92 -4.68 -8.28 12.70
N SER A 93 -4.21 -9.23 11.90
CA SER A 93 -4.72 -10.62 11.83
C SER A 93 -4.45 -11.48 13.07
N GLY A 94 -4.03 -10.90 14.20
CA GLY A 94 -3.48 -11.64 15.35
C GLY A 94 -3.87 -11.16 16.74
N ARG A 95 -4.89 -10.30 16.89
CA ARG A 95 -5.54 -9.98 18.17
C ARG A 95 -6.95 -9.44 17.93
#